data_AF-A0AAD7M253-F1
#
_entry.id   AF-A0AAD7M253-F1
#
_cell.length_a   1.000
_cell.length_b   1.000
_cell.length_c   1.000
_cell.angle_alpha   90.00
_cell.angle_beta   90.00
_cell.angle_gamma   90.00
#
_symmetry.space_group_name_H-M   'P 1'
#
loop_
_entity.id
_entity.type
_entity.pdbx_description
1 polymer ?
#
loop_
_entity_poly.entity_id
_entity_poly.type
_entity_poly.pdbx_seq_one_letter_code
_entity_poly.pdbx_strand_id
1 'polypeptide(L)'
;MNGTVRSLAFADDGQQLLSSGGDGQVYHWDLRTRACLHKSVDEGCISGTSLCTSPSGTLFAAGSESGIVNVYNREEFLGGKRKPLKTIENLTTRVDLMRFNNDAQILAMCSSMKKSSLKLIHVPSYTVFSNWPPPKKSLGYTRCMDFSPGWWFHGRWKCCRESIIIQFASLPSCIE
;
A
#
# COMPACT_ATOMS: atom_id res chain seq x y z
N MET A 1 -16.31 -7.88 -13.02
CA MET A 1 -14.85 -7.91 -13.09
C MET A 1 -14.46 -9.04 -14.04
N ASN A 2 -13.55 -8.81 -14.99
CA ASN A 2 -13.33 -9.77 -16.09
C ASN A 2 -12.14 -10.71 -15.83
N GLY A 3 -11.36 -10.46 -14.78
CA GLY A 3 -10.28 -11.33 -14.32
C GLY A 3 -10.43 -11.77 -12.87
N THR A 4 -9.47 -12.57 -12.39
CA THR A 4 -9.39 -12.98 -10.98
C THR A 4 -9.13 -11.76 -10.10
N VAL A 5 -9.95 -11.59 -9.06
CA VAL A 5 -9.71 -10.60 -8.00
C VAL A 5 -8.46 -11.02 -7.24
N ARG A 6 -7.50 -10.10 -7.09
CA ARG A 6 -6.27 -10.33 -6.34
C ARG A 6 -6.29 -9.62 -5.00
N SER A 7 -6.88 -8.43 -4.94
CA SER A 7 -6.96 -7.65 -3.72
C SER A 7 -8.24 -6.84 -3.64
N LEU A 8 -8.66 -6.57 -2.41
CA LEU A 8 -9.82 -5.76 -2.06
C LEU A 8 -9.42 -4.76 -0.98
N ALA A 9 -9.95 -3.55 -1.03
CA ALA A 9 -9.74 -2.54 0.00
C ALA A 9 -11.02 -1.72 0.19
N PHE A 10 -11.51 -1.66 1.43
CA PHE A 10 -12.64 -0.81 1.78
C PHE A 10 -12.19 0.64 1.85
N ALA A 11 -13.08 1.55 1.47
CA ALA A 11 -12.96 2.94 1.86
C ALA A 11 -13.40 3.10 3.31
N ASP A 12 -12.83 4.07 4.03
CA ASP A 12 -13.16 4.29 5.44
C ASP A 12 -14.60 4.80 5.64
N ASP A 13 -15.24 5.31 4.59
CA ASP A 13 -16.66 5.64 4.59
C ASP A 13 -17.57 4.40 4.70
N GLY A 14 -17.02 3.19 4.52
CA GLY A 14 -17.75 1.92 4.52
C GLY A 14 -18.79 1.77 3.40
N GLN A 15 -18.89 2.74 2.49
CA GLN A 15 -19.84 2.76 1.40
C GLN A 15 -19.18 2.36 0.08
N GLN A 16 -17.88 2.58 -0.05
CA GLN A 16 -17.14 2.23 -1.24
C GLN A 16 -16.19 1.05 -1.01
N LEU A 17 -16.07 0.19 -2.01
CA LEU A 17 -15.11 -0.89 -2.06
C LEU A 17 -14.27 -0.76 -3.33
N LEU A 18 -12.96 -0.90 -3.20
CA LEU A 18 -12.08 -1.03 -4.35
C LEU A 18 -11.66 -2.48 -4.52
N SER A 19 -11.53 -2.89 -5.77
CA SER A 19 -10.98 -4.19 -6.13
C SER A 19 -9.96 -4.06 -7.25
N SER A 20 -8.84 -4.78 -7.12
CA SER A 20 -7.84 -4.92 -8.18
C SER A 20 -7.63 -6.39 -8.53
N GLY A 21 -7.25 -6.65 -9.79
CA GLY A 21 -7.12 -7.99 -10.32
C GLY A 21 -6.01 -8.18 -11.34
N GLY A 22 -5.93 -9.40 -11.84
CA GLY A 22 -4.95 -9.80 -12.86
C GLY A 22 -5.18 -9.18 -14.25
N ASP A 23 -6.26 -8.40 -14.41
CA ASP A 23 -6.53 -7.61 -15.62
C ASP A 23 -5.90 -6.21 -15.58
N GLY A 24 -5.16 -5.88 -14.52
CA GLY A 24 -4.49 -4.58 -14.34
C GLY A 24 -5.47 -3.42 -14.12
N GLN A 25 -6.74 -3.73 -13.83
CA GLN A 25 -7.78 -2.74 -13.66
C GLN A 25 -8.15 -2.58 -12.20
N VAL A 26 -8.48 -1.34 -11.82
CA VAL A 26 -9.04 -1.01 -10.53
C VAL A 26 -10.51 -0.69 -10.73
N TYR A 27 -11.35 -1.38 -9.97
CA TYR A 27 -12.79 -1.18 -9.96
C TYR A 27 -13.19 -0.52 -8.66
N HIS A 28 -14.08 0.46 -8.75
CA HIS A 28 -14.72 1.12 -7.62
C HIS A 28 -16.18 0.71 -7.59
N TRP A 29 -16.59 0.21 -6.43
CA TRP A 29 -17.92 -0.30 -6.16
C TRP A 29 -18.59 0.57 -5.12
N ASP A 30 -19.86 0.88 -5.35
CA ASP A 30 -20.76 1.40 -4.32
C ASP A 30 -21.48 0.20 -3.69
N LEU A 31 -21.29 0.00 -2.40
CA LEU A 31 -21.88 -1.10 -1.64
C LEU A 31 -23.38 -0.89 -1.38
N ARG A 32 -23.85 0.35 -1.35
CA ARG A 32 -25.27 0.69 -1.16
C ARG A 32 -26.08 0.36 -2.40
N THR A 33 -25.58 0.73 -3.58
CA THR A 33 -26.23 0.44 -4.87
C THR A 33 -25.81 -0.91 -5.46
N ARG A 34 -24.76 -1.54 -4.90
CA ARG A 34 -24.14 -2.78 -5.38
C ARG A 34 -23.71 -2.72 -6.85
N ALA A 35 -23.36 -1.52 -7.30
CA ALA A 35 -22.99 -1.23 -8.68
C ALA A 35 -21.51 -0.83 -8.79
N CYS A 36 -20.92 -1.12 -9.95
CA CYS A 36 -19.59 -0.61 -10.29
C CYS A 36 -19.75 0.86 -10.70
N LEU A 37 -19.27 1.78 -9.85
CA LEU A 37 -19.28 3.22 -10.14
C LEU A 37 -18.28 3.57 -11.24
N HIS A 38 -17.09 3.00 -11.14
CA HIS A 38 -15.99 3.34 -12.03
C HIS A 38 -15.06 2.14 -12.22
N LYS A 39 -14.47 2.05 -13.40
CA LYS A 39 -13.50 1.03 -13.78
C LYS A 39 -12.47 1.68 -14.69
N SER A 40 -11.20 1.59 -14.31
CA SER A 40 -10.11 2.12 -15.11
C SER A 40 -8.82 1.33 -14.92
N VAL A 41 -7.94 1.48 -15.90
CA VAL A 41 -6.65 0.77 -15.96
C VAL A 41 -5.64 1.56 -15.14
N ASP A 42 -4.90 0.85 -14.29
CA ASP A 42 -3.76 1.39 -13.55
C ASP A 42 -2.58 1.61 -14.52
N GLU A 43 -1.96 2.79 -14.46
CA GLU A 43 -1.00 3.23 -15.49
C GLU A 43 0.29 2.39 -15.41
N GLY A 44 0.60 1.68 -16.50
CA GLY A 44 1.77 0.79 -16.56
C GLY A 44 1.61 -0.52 -15.78
N CYS A 45 0.43 -0.80 -15.25
CA CYS A 45 0.15 -2.03 -14.51
C CYS A 45 -0.41 -3.11 -15.43
N ILE A 46 0.32 -4.22 -15.56
CA ILE A 46 -0.11 -5.38 -16.34
C ILE A 46 -0.95 -6.33 -15.47
N SER A 47 -0.56 -6.49 -14.21
CA SER A 47 -1.14 -7.46 -13.27
C SER A 47 -1.18 -6.81 -11.88
N GLY A 48 -2.37 -6.41 -11.45
CA GLY A 48 -2.60 -5.85 -10.11
C GLY A 48 -2.57 -6.96 -9.07
N THR A 49 -1.73 -6.79 -8.05
CA THR A 49 -1.46 -7.83 -7.04
C THR A 49 -1.95 -7.44 -5.65
N SER A 50 -1.79 -6.17 -5.29
CA SER A 50 -2.19 -5.64 -3.99
C SER A 50 -2.84 -4.28 -4.13
N LEU A 51 -3.71 -3.95 -3.18
CA LEU A 51 -4.41 -2.68 -3.11
C LEU A 51 -4.56 -2.25 -1.65
N CYS A 52 -4.39 -0.97 -1.37
CA CYS A 52 -4.70 -0.40 -0.07
C CYS A 52 -5.25 1.03 -0.18
N THR A 53 -6.06 1.40 0.79
CA THR A 53 -6.68 2.73 0.93
C THR A 53 -6.06 3.44 2.12
N SER A 54 -5.90 4.76 2.02
CA SER A 54 -5.54 5.59 3.17
C SER A 54 -6.73 5.73 4.12
N PRO A 55 -6.53 5.76 5.45
CA PRO A 55 -7.60 5.97 6.45
C PRO A 55 -8.42 7.27 6.31
N SER A 56 -7.93 8.24 5.54
CA SER A 56 -8.70 9.44 5.19
C SER A 56 -9.65 9.24 4.00
N GLY A 57 -9.66 8.05 3.38
CA GLY A 57 -10.38 7.75 2.14
C GLY A 57 -9.84 8.45 0.88
N THR A 58 -9.02 9.49 0.99
CA THR A 58 -8.63 10.34 -0.16
C THR A 58 -7.63 9.67 -1.11
N LEU A 59 -6.71 8.87 -0.58
CA LEU A 59 -5.66 8.21 -1.34
C LEU A 59 -5.89 6.70 -1.41
N PHE A 60 -5.37 6.10 -2.47
CA PHE A 60 -5.19 4.65 -2.53
C PHE A 60 -3.88 4.33 -3.24
N ALA A 61 -3.30 3.18 -2.91
CA ALA A 61 -2.13 2.65 -3.59
C ALA A 61 -2.47 1.33 -4.27
N ALA A 62 -1.99 1.18 -5.49
CA ALA A 62 -2.11 -0.02 -6.32
C ALA A 62 -0.73 -0.61 -6.56
N GLY A 63 -0.59 -1.90 -6.26
CA GLY A 63 0.67 -2.63 -6.36
C GLY A 63 0.63 -3.60 -7.54
N SER A 64 1.69 -3.59 -8.33
CA SER A 64 1.85 -4.42 -9.51
C SER A 64 2.74 -5.64 -9.23
N GLU A 65 2.58 -6.66 -10.05
CA GLU A 65 3.48 -7.82 -10.10
C GLU A 65 4.93 -7.44 -10.49
N SER A 66 5.11 -6.31 -11.19
CA SER A 66 6.44 -5.78 -11.54
C SER A 66 7.19 -5.14 -10.37
N GLY A 67 6.56 -4.97 -9.20
CA GLY A 67 7.15 -4.24 -8.07
C GLY A 67 6.85 -2.74 -8.07
N ILE A 68 6.17 -2.25 -9.11
CA ILE A 68 5.71 -0.87 -9.17
C ILE A 68 4.53 -0.67 -8.23
N VAL A 69 4.56 0.40 -7.46
CA VAL A 69 3.41 0.89 -6.68
C VAL A 69 3.01 2.26 -7.17
N ASN A 70 1.78 2.38 -7.63
CA ASN A 70 1.19 3.65 -8.03
C ASN A 70 0.30 4.17 -6.92
N VAL A 71 0.43 5.47 -6.62
CA VAL A 71 -0.41 6.18 -5.64
C VAL A 71 -1.34 7.12 -6.37
N TYR A 72 -2.61 7.09 -6.01
CA TYR A 72 -3.69 7.81 -6.67
C TYR A 72 -4.50 8.64 -5.67
N ASN A 73 -5.04 9.75 -6.16
CA ASN A 73 -6.16 10.41 -5.52
C ASN A 73 -7.46 9.73 -5.98
N ARG A 74 -8.30 9.31 -5.04
CA ARG A 74 -9.58 8.64 -5.31
C ARG A 74 -10.51 9.50 -6.16
N GLU A 75 -10.70 10.77 -5.79
CA GLU A 75 -11.66 11.66 -6.46
C GLU A 75 -11.23 11.95 -7.89
N GLU A 76 -9.94 12.22 -8.10
CA GLU A 76 -9.41 12.45 -9.45
C GLU A 76 -9.52 11.19 -10.31
N PHE A 77 -9.27 10.02 -9.72
CA PHE A 77 -9.38 8.74 -10.42
C PHE A 77 -10.82 8.44 -10.84
N LEU A 78 -11.80 8.69 -9.95
CA LEU A 78 -13.24 8.61 -10.28
C LEU A 78 -13.64 9.61 -11.36
N GLY A 79 -13.03 10.80 -11.36
CA GLY A 79 -13.16 11.81 -12.43
C GLY A 79 -12.54 11.41 -13.77
N GLY A 80 -11.93 10.22 -13.87
CA GLY A 80 -11.36 9.68 -15.11
C GLY A 80 -9.88 10.01 -15.33
N LYS A 81 -9.20 10.65 -14.37
CA LYS A 81 -7.76 10.89 -14.44
C LYS A 81 -7.02 9.58 -14.17
N ARG A 82 -6.34 9.07 -15.19
CA ARG A 82 -5.58 7.81 -15.12
C ARG A 82 -4.15 7.97 -14.58
N LYS A 83 -3.67 9.21 -14.52
CA LYS A 83 -2.29 9.50 -14.14
C LYS A 83 -2.10 9.39 -12.62
N PRO A 84 -1.16 8.55 -12.14
CA PRO A 84 -0.86 8.47 -10.72
C PRO A 84 -0.26 9.79 -10.22
N LEU A 85 -0.49 10.08 -8.94
CA LEU A 85 0.19 11.17 -8.23
C LEU A 85 1.69 10.88 -8.14
N LYS A 86 2.02 9.61 -7.87
CA LYS A 86 3.39 9.12 -7.79
C LYS A 86 3.47 7.65 -8.18
N THR A 87 4.49 7.34 -8.95
CA THR A 87 4.96 5.98 -9.23
C THR A 87 6.20 5.70 -8.39
N ILE A 88 6.18 4.61 -7.63
CA ILE A 88 7.24 4.17 -6.72
C ILE A 88 7.79 2.84 -7.25
N GLU A 89 9.08 2.83 -7.59
CA GLU A 89 9.73 1.72 -8.31
C GLU A 89 10.87 1.10 -7.50
N ASN A 90 10.85 1.27 -6.18
CA ASN A 90 11.92 0.81 -5.30
C ASN A 90 11.88 -0.71 -5.02
N LEU A 91 10.76 -1.38 -5.29
CA LEU A 91 10.66 -2.83 -5.26
C LEU A 91 10.90 -3.38 -6.67
N THR A 92 11.71 -4.43 -6.76
CA THR A 92 12.12 -5.07 -8.03
C THR A 92 11.35 -6.36 -8.31
N THR A 93 10.48 -6.72 -7.39
CA THR A 93 9.70 -7.96 -7.37
C THR A 93 8.29 -7.63 -6.94
N ARG A 94 7.35 -8.54 -7.24
CA ARG A 94 5.92 -8.42 -6.94
C ARG A 94 5.63 -7.83 -5.56
N VAL A 95 4.68 -6.88 -5.53
CA VAL A 95 4.20 -6.25 -4.29
C VAL A 95 3.11 -7.12 -3.66
N ASP A 96 3.44 -7.77 -2.56
CA ASP A 96 2.49 -8.70 -1.92
C ASP A 96 1.56 -7.99 -0.94
N LEU A 97 2.11 -7.05 -0.15
CA LEU A 97 1.33 -6.33 0.85
C LEU A 97 1.70 -4.86 0.86
N MET A 98 0.67 -4.05 1.09
CA MET A 98 0.78 -2.62 1.31
C MET A 98 -0.17 -2.22 2.42
N ARG A 99 0.27 -1.34 3.32
CA ARG A 99 -0.55 -0.79 4.40
C ARG A 99 -0.23 0.68 4.61
N PHE A 100 -1.26 1.49 4.76
CA PHE A 100 -1.12 2.83 5.30
C PHE A 100 -1.11 2.75 6.83
N ASN A 101 -0.34 3.65 7.45
CA ASN A 101 -0.48 3.94 8.86
C ASN A 101 -1.84 4.61 9.14
N ASN A 102 -2.32 4.54 10.39
CA ASN A 102 -3.60 5.10 10.81
C ASN A 102 -3.72 6.61 10.50
N ASP A 103 -2.63 7.36 10.65
CA ASP A 103 -2.59 8.80 10.35
C ASP A 103 -2.35 9.11 8.85
N ALA A 104 -2.32 8.09 7.99
CA ALA A 104 -2.02 8.16 6.56
C ALA A 104 -0.64 8.77 6.18
N GLN A 105 0.22 9.10 7.15
CA GLN A 105 1.54 9.71 6.91
C GLN A 105 2.61 8.74 6.39
N ILE A 106 2.41 7.44 6.56
CA ILE A 106 3.40 6.43 6.15
C ILE A 106 2.68 5.32 5.39
N LEU A 107 3.22 4.98 4.24
CA LEU A 107 2.87 3.81 3.47
C LEU A 107 4.00 2.80 3.60
N ALA A 108 3.67 1.60 4.06
CA ALA A 108 4.59 0.48 4.06
C ALA A 108 4.24 -0.47 2.92
N MET A 109 5.25 -0.93 2.20
CA MET A 109 5.12 -1.92 1.12
C MET A 109 6.14 -3.04 1.32
N CYS A 110 5.78 -4.26 0.95
CA CYS A 110 6.72 -5.36 0.96
C CYS A 110 6.56 -6.33 -0.21
N SER A 111 7.66 -7.02 -0.48
CA SER A 111 7.71 -8.17 -1.37
C SER A 111 8.24 -9.38 -0.59
N SER A 112 7.52 -10.50 -0.70
CA SER A 112 7.89 -11.78 -0.10
C SER A 112 8.87 -12.56 -0.96
N MET A 113 9.10 -12.16 -2.22
CA MET A 113 10.00 -12.85 -3.14
C MET A 113 11.49 -12.61 -2.82
N LYS A 114 11.80 -11.46 -2.22
CA LYS A 114 13.17 -11.03 -1.94
C LYS A 114 13.35 -10.71 -0.47
N LYS A 115 14.45 -11.21 0.12
CA LYS A 115 14.80 -10.93 1.52
C LYS A 115 14.97 -9.42 1.74
N SER A 116 14.60 -8.94 2.92
CA SER A 116 14.67 -7.51 3.29
C SER A 116 13.99 -6.54 2.33
N SER A 117 13.00 -7.00 1.56
CA SER A 117 12.27 -6.16 0.60
C SER A 117 11.02 -5.55 1.20
N LEU A 118 11.20 -4.89 2.35
CA LEU A 118 10.20 -4.00 2.95
C LEU A 118 10.69 -2.57 2.72
N LYS A 119 9.81 -1.68 2.30
CA LYS A 119 10.09 -0.24 2.18
C LYS A 119 9.03 0.56 2.90
N LEU A 120 9.47 1.64 3.54
CA LEU A 120 8.61 2.65 4.15
C LEU A 120 8.68 3.91 3.30
N ILE A 121 7.54 4.56 3.14
CA ILE A 121 7.36 5.72 2.29
C ILE A 121 6.66 6.78 3.12
N HIS A 122 7.20 7.99 3.12
CA HIS A 122 6.58 9.15 3.74
C HIS A 122 5.52 9.73 2.78
N VAL A 123 4.32 9.94 3.30
CA VAL A 123 3.18 10.59 2.64
C VAL A 123 3.01 11.92 3.38
N PRO A 124 3.10 13.11 2.75
CA PRO A 124 2.77 13.47 1.36
C PRO A 124 3.96 13.62 0.40
N SER A 125 5.20 13.50 0.88
CA SER A 125 6.39 13.72 0.03
C SER A 125 6.65 12.59 -0.98
N TYR A 126 6.03 11.43 -0.76
CA TYR A 126 6.24 10.18 -1.49
C TYR A 126 7.72 9.77 -1.60
N THR A 127 8.50 10.12 -0.57
CA THR A 127 9.91 9.79 -0.47
C THR A 127 10.07 8.46 0.25
N VAL A 128 10.94 7.60 -0.27
CA VAL A 128 11.25 6.32 0.36
C VAL A 128 12.34 6.51 1.40
N PHE A 129 12.12 6.01 2.61
CA PHE A 129 13.13 6.05 3.66
C PHE A 129 14.33 5.18 3.26
N SER A 130 15.48 5.80 3.02
CA SER A 130 16.71 5.13 2.59
C SER A 130 17.46 4.45 3.73
N ASN A 131 17.33 4.99 4.94
CA ASN A 131 17.89 4.45 6.19
C ASN A 131 17.14 3.22 6.70
N TRP A 132 16.08 2.77 6.01
CA TRP A 132 15.24 1.66 6.42
C TRP A 132 14.94 0.69 5.26
N PRO A 133 15.06 -0.64 5.46
CA PRO A 133 15.44 -1.33 6.69
C PRO A 133 16.93 -1.15 7.02
N PRO A 134 17.32 -1.22 8.31
CA PRO A 134 18.71 -0.99 8.70
C PRO A 134 19.66 -1.96 7.98
N PRO A 135 20.76 -1.49 7.37
CA PRO A 135 21.62 -2.34 6.53
C PRO A 135 22.24 -3.52 7.30
N LYS A 136 22.42 -3.39 8.62
CA LYS A 136 22.94 -4.45 9.50
C LYS A 136 21.88 -5.47 9.94
N LYS A 137 20.59 -5.24 9.66
CA LYS A 137 19.49 -6.11 10.07
C LYS A 137 18.82 -6.73 8.84
N SER A 138 19.16 -7.99 8.57
CA SER A 138 18.45 -8.77 7.55
C SER A 138 17.04 -9.06 8.04
N LEU A 139 16.05 -8.44 7.40
CA LEU A 139 14.67 -8.90 7.53
C LEU A 139 14.54 -10.13 6.62
N GLY A 140 13.95 -11.20 7.14
CA GLY A 140 13.69 -12.40 6.33
C GLY A 140 12.71 -12.11 5.19
N TYR A 141 12.09 -13.17 4.68
CA TYR A 141 10.95 -12.99 3.79
C TYR A 141 9.78 -12.42 4.59
N THR A 142 9.36 -11.21 4.25
CA THR A 142 8.23 -10.57 4.93
C THR A 142 6.95 -11.16 4.35
N ARG A 143 6.17 -11.87 5.17
CA ARG A 143 4.90 -12.44 4.73
C ARG A 143 3.68 -11.69 5.25
N CYS A 144 3.79 -11.00 6.38
CA CYS A 144 2.75 -10.10 6.82
C CYS A 144 3.30 -8.85 7.50
N MET A 145 2.47 -7.81 7.45
CA MET A 145 2.80 -6.46 7.87
C MET A 145 1.56 -5.82 8.47
N ASP A 146 1.72 -5.14 9.61
CA ASP A 146 0.66 -4.35 10.20
C ASP A 146 1.21 -3.16 10.99
N PHE A 147 0.41 -2.10 11.12
CA PHE A 147 0.70 -0.96 11.97
C PHE A 147 -0.04 -1.09 13.30
N SER A 148 0.60 -0.70 14.41
CA SER A 148 -0.06 -0.71 15.70
C SER A 148 -1.21 0.30 15.73
N PRO A 149 -2.43 -0.09 16.16
CA PRO A 149 -3.62 0.78 16.15
C PRO A 149 -3.64 1.88 17.24
N GLY A 150 -2.59 2.01 18.05
CA GLY A 150 -2.49 3.05 19.08
C GLY A 150 -1.05 3.34 19.49
N TRP A 151 -0.78 4.58 19.91
CA TRP A 151 0.49 4.99 20.53
C TRP A 151 0.65 4.41 21.94
N TRP A 152 0.60 3.09 22.09
CA TRP A 152 1.00 2.46 23.34
C TRP A 152 2.48 2.12 23.30
N PHE A 153 3.22 2.99 24.00
CA PHE A 153 4.62 2.88 24.35
C PHE A 153 4.87 1.63 25.19
N HIS A 154 5.10 0.50 24.54
CA HIS A 154 6.08 -0.47 25.02
C HIS A 154 6.82 -1.00 23.80
N GLY A 155 8.00 -0.45 23.59
CA GLY A 155 8.84 -0.72 22.44
C GLY A 155 9.29 -2.17 22.40
N ARG A 156 8.86 -2.90 21.37
CA ARG A 156 9.62 -3.99 20.77
C ARG A 156 9.03 -4.32 19.41
N TRP A 157 9.86 -4.22 18.38
CA TRP A 157 9.60 -4.84 17.08
C TRP A 157 9.44 -6.35 17.29
N LYS A 158 8.20 -6.84 17.32
CA LYS A 158 7.93 -8.27 17.38
C LYS A 158 7.96 -8.81 15.95
N CYS A 159 9.14 -9.20 15.51
CA CYS A 159 9.29 -10.04 14.31
C CYS A 159 8.91 -11.47 14.71
N CYS A 160 7.62 -11.82 14.63
CA CYS A 160 7.16 -13.18 14.91
C CYS A 160 7.42 -14.03 13.67
N ARG A 161 8.66 -14.53 13.50
CA ARG A 161 9.21 -15.43 12.44
C ARG A 161 8.89 -15.12 10.97
N GLU A 162 7.71 -14.61 10.63
CA GLU A 162 7.21 -14.24 9.30
C GLU A 162 6.32 -12.97 9.31
N SER A 163 6.01 -12.45 10.50
CA SER A 163 5.18 -11.26 10.73
C SER A 163 5.99 -10.06 11.21
N ILE A 164 5.86 -8.92 10.53
CA ILE A 164 6.47 -7.65 10.93
C ILE A 164 5.39 -6.70 11.41
N ILE A 165 5.33 -6.46 12.72
CA ILE A 165 4.54 -5.35 13.28
C ILE A 165 5.42 -4.11 13.25
N ILE A 166 4.98 -3.07 12.55
CA ILE A 166 5.65 -1.77 12.51
C ILE A 166 5.13 -0.94 13.67
N GLN A 167 5.96 -0.80 14.71
CA GLN A 167 5.68 0.03 15.88
C GLN A 167 6.67 1.20 15.87
N PHE A 168 6.17 2.42 15.67
CA PHE A 168 7.00 3.61 15.82
C PHE A 168 7.28 3.83 17.31
N ALA A 169 8.50 3.53 17.76
CA ALA A 169 9.09 4.29 18.85
C ALA A 169 9.46 5.64 18.25
N SER A 170 9.11 6.74 18.92
CA SER A 170 9.44 8.13 18.57
C SER A 170 10.67 8.19 17.65
N LEU A 171 10.45 8.41 16.35
CA LEU A 171 11.53 8.66 15.43
C LEU A 171 12.32 9.84 16.02
N PRO A 172 13.64 9.73 16.27
CA PRO A 172 14.42 10.95 16.35
C PRO A 172 14.20 11.65 15.02
N SER A 173 13.82 12.91 15.08
CA SER A 173 13.64 13.83 13.96
C SER A 173 14.71 13.60 12.89
N CYS A 174 14.38 12.85 11.84
CA CYS A 174 15.19 12.73 10.63
C CYS A 174 14.46 13.44 9.50
N ILE A 175 14.30 14.75 9.69
CA ILE A 175 14.18 15.73 8.61
C ILE A 175 15.27 16.76 8.93
N GLU A 176 16.44 16.53 8.35
CA GLU A 176 17.40 17.58 7.95
C GLU A 176 17.86 17.26 6.54
#